data_AF-A0AAQ4EBV2-F1
#
_entry.id   AF-A0AAQ4EBV2-F1
#
_cell.length_a   1.000
_cell.length_b   1.000
_cell.length_c   1.000
_cell.angle_alpha   90.00
_cell.angle_beta   90.00
_cell.angle_gamma   90.00
#
_symmetry.space_group_name_H-M   'P 1'
#
loop_
_entity.id
_entity.type
_entity.pdbx_description
1 polymer ?
#
loop_
_entity_poly.entity_id
_entity_poly.type
_entity_poly.pdbx_seq_one_letter_code
_entity_poly.pdbx_strand_id
1 'polypeptide(L)'
;MERMHHSPVCALNFFQTYSPRQCLVTGLVCLWGVRLSTFLLFRIIKIGRDERFQEVGKNVVRFAVFWTFQAVWVYTVSLPVIFVNSPRKAEPLTDATMTRLDMAGTIVFVIGFLCEAMADAQKYTYRQNTSNARHWCDVVSAGVATGLGLAMAISLDGRAGHSASEEEGLWKYSRHPNYFGEITLWWGIFLIATNVLKGAEWVAVLSPLFITTIILFLSGVPLLENSADIRYGCMEEYQRYKRSTSPLLPLPPGLYREVPSCFKCLICFEFPIYTNSKAIATSI
;
A
#
# COMPACT_ATOMS: atom_id res chain seq x y z
N MET A 1 31.12 17.64 34.72
CA MET A 1 29.70 17.57 34.30
C MET A 1 29.66 17.67 32.79
N GLU A 2 30.03 16.60 32.10
CA GLU A 2 29.88 16.50 30.65
C GLU A 2 28.46 16.06 30.33
N ARG A 3 27.81 16.79 29.43
CA ARG A 3 26.51 16.43 28.86
C ARG A 3 26.65 15.10 28.13
N MET A 4 26.04 14.05 28.68
CA MET A 4 25.85 12.79 27.97
C MET A 4 25.12 13.06 26.66
N HIS A 5 25.75 12.65 25.57
CA HIS A 5 25.15 12.43 24.27
C HIS A 5 23.91 11.54 24.44
N HIS A 6 22.71 12.13 24.43
CA HIS A 6 21.50 11.38 24.24
C HIS A 6 21.46 10.93 22.77
N SER A 7 21.74 9.64 22.56
CA SER A 7 21.48 8.95 21.31
C SER A 7 20.04 9.23 20.86
N PRO A 8 19.82 9.64 19.60
CA PRO A 8 18.49 9.63 19.03
C PRO A 8 18.12 8.18 18.74
N VAL A 9 16.83 7.87 18.78
CA VAL A 9 16.24 6.58 18.39
C VAL A 9 16.17 5.55 19.52
N CYS A 10 14.93 5.14 19.77
CA CYS A 10 14.43 4.03 20.61
C CYS A 10 13.97 4.37 22.04
N ALA A 11 12.75 3.87 22.30
CA ALA A 11 12.01 3.77 23.55
C ALA A 11 11.29 5.03 24.04
N LEU A 12 9.95 4.94 24.07
CA LEU A 12 9.18 5.63 25.10
C LEU A 12 9.72 5.17 26.47
N ASN A 13 10.54 5.99 27.11
CA ASN A 13 10.78 5.90 28.55
C ASN A 13 9.44 6.08 29.28
N PHE A 14 8.98 5.04 29.98
CA PHE A 14 7.76 5.05 30.81
C PHE A 14 7.67 6.22 31.82
N PHE A 15 8.77 6.93 32.07
CA PHE A 15 8.91 8.02 33.03
C PHE A 15 9.01 9.42 32.41
N GLN A 16 8.84 9.59 31.09
CA GLN A 16 8.82 10.91 30.44
C GLN A 16 7.39 11.42 30.22
N THR A 17 7.20 12.74 30.35
CA THR A 17 5.95 13.41 29.95
C THR A 17 5.89 13.51 28.43
N TYR A 18 4.99 12.75 27.81
CA TYR A 18 4.79 12.76 26.36
C TYR A 18 3.77 13.80 25.92
N SER A 19 4.03 14.44 24.78
CA SER A 19 3.02 15.26 24.12
C SER A 19 1.87 14.37 23.62
N PRO A 20 0.59 14.77 23.75
CA PRO A 20 -0.56 13.98 23.27
C PRO A 20 -0.45 13.60 21.78
N ARG A 21 0.19 14.45 20.96
CA ARG A 21 0.44 14.18 19.54
C ARG A 21 1.42 13.03 19.32
N GLN A 22 2.45 12.90 20.16
CA GLN A 22 3.42 11.81 20.09
C GLN A 22 2.75 10.46 20.40
N CYS A 23 1.91 10.44 21.44
CA CYS A 23 1.11 9.27 21.78
C CYS A 23 0.14 8.90 20.64
N LEU A 24 -0.54 9.90 20.05
CA LEU A 24 -1.46 9.70 18.93
C LEU A 24 -0.77 9.08 17.72
N VAL A 25 0.25 9.74 17.16
CA VAL A 25 0.94 9.27 15.94
C VAL A 25 1.58 7.91 16.15
N THR A 26 2.19 7.68 17.32
CA THR A 26 2.77 6.38 17.67
C THR A 26 1.69 5.30 17.75
N GLY A 27 0.55 5.59 18.38
CA GLY A 27 -0.59 4.67 18.43
C GLY A 27 -1.14 4.31 17.05
N LEU A 28 -1.29 5.29 16.16
CA LEU A 28 -1.76 5.06 14.78
C LEU A 28 -0.79 4.15 14.00
N VAL A 29 0.53 4.39 14.12
CA VAL A 29 1.55 3.57 13.45
C VAL A 29 1.62 2.16 14.04
N CYS A 30 1.48 2.02 15.36
CA CYS A 30 1.37 0.71 16.00
C CYS A 30 0.14 -0.05 15.51
N LEU A 31 -1.02 0.61 15.38
CA LEU A 31 -2.24 0.01 14.85
C LEU A 31 -2.05 -0.48 13.41
N TRP A 32 -1.46 0.34 12.55
CA TRP A 32 -1.09 -0.04 11.18
C TRP A 32 -0.10 -1.22 11.16
N GLY A 33 0.92 -1.19 12.03
CA GLY A 33 1.94 -2.24 12.13
C GLY A 33 1.37 -3.58 12.61
N VAL A 34 0.44 -3.56 13.56
CA VAL A 34 -0.30 -4.76 14.01
C VAL A 34 -1.10 -5.32 12.84
N ARG A 35 -1.86 -4.49 12.10
CA ARG A 35 -2.62 -4.93 10.93
C ARG A 35 -1.73 -5.62 9.88
N LEU A 36 -0.62 -4.98 9.48
CA LEU A 36 0.31 -5.52 8.49
C LEU A 36 0.93 -6.84 8.98
N SER A 37 1.33 -6.89 10.25
CA SER A 37 1.96 -8.07 10.86
C SER A 37 0.98 -9.24 11.00
N THR A 38 -0.28 -8.97 11.41
CA THR A 38 -1.34 -9.98 11.47
C THR A 38 -1.62 -10.57 10.09
N PHE A 39 -1.69 -9.74 9.04
CA PHE A 39 -1.88 -10.22 7.67
C PHE A 39 -0.75 -11.15 7.20
N LEU A 40 0.51 -10.74 7.41
CA LEU A 40 1.67 -11.55 7.04
C LEU A 40 1.73 -12.86 7.82
N LEU A 41 1.50 -12.82 9.14
CA LEU A 41 1.49 -14.00 10.00
C LEU A 41 0.39 -14.97 9.57
N PHE A 42 -0.83 -14.46 9.38
CA PHE A 42 -1.96 -15.26 8.93
C PHE A 42 -1.67 -15.96 7.59
N ARG A 43 -1.03 -15.25 6.66
CA ARG A 43 -0.64 -15.79 5.36
C ARG A 43 0.38 -16.92 5.47
N ILE A 44 1.38 -16.78 6.34
CA ILE A 44 2.39 -17.83 6.57
C ILE A 44 1.73 -19.10 7.13
N ILE A 45 0.80 -18.95 8.08
CA ILE A 45 0.10 -20.08 8.70
C ILE A 45 -0.78 -20.83 7.67
N LYS A 46 -1.42 -20.12 6.75
CA LYS A 46 -2.37 -20.72 5.79
C LYS A 46 -1.76 -21.17 4.47
N ILE A 47 -0.82 -20.42 3.90
CA ILE A 47 -0.26 -20.64 2.56
C ILE A 47 1.06 -21.44 2.62
N GLY A 48 1.72 -21.48 3.77
CA GLY A 48 2.99 -22.20 3.93
C GLY A 48 4.20 -21.42 3.42
N ARG A 49 5.26 -22.14 3.05
CA ARG A 49 6.57 -21.56 2.74
C ARG A 49 6.54 -20.85 1.38
N ASP A 50 6.84 -19.56 1.41
CA ASP A 50 6.83 -18.70 0.23
C ASP A 50 8.10 -18.90 -0.63
N GLU A 51 7.92 -19.44 -1.85
CA GLU A 51 8.99 -19.80 -2.78
C GLU A 51 9.86 -18.60 -3.20
N ARG A 52 9.31 -17.39 -3.12
CA ARG A 52 9.97 -16.13 -3.50
C ARG A 52 11.22 -15.89 -2.64
N PHE A 53 11.19 -16.27 -1.36
CA PHE A 53 12.33 -16.16 -0.46
C PHE A 53 13.36 -17.28 -0.66
N GLN A 54 12.99 -18.39 -1.33
CA GLN A 54 13.94 -19.46 -1.61
C GLN A 54 14.95 -19.04 -2.68
N GLU A 55 14.53 -18.30 -3.71
CA GLU A 55 15.44 -17.79 -4.74
C GLU A 55 16.31 -16.63 -4.24
N VAL A 56 15.72 -15.71 -3.48
CA VAL A 56 16.46 -14.58 -2.90
C VAL A 56 17.48 -15.06 -1.86
N GLY A 57 17.15 -16.11 -1.10
CA GLY A 57 18.02 -16.69 -0.07
C GLY A 57 19.25 -17.45 -0.61
N LYS A 58 19.28 -17.81 -1.90
CA LYS A 58 20.44 -18.50 -2.51
C LYS A 58 21.64 -17.59 -2.69
N ASN A 59 21.42 -16.28 -2.88
CA ASN A 59 22.47 -15.30 -3.14
C ASN A 59 22.51 -14.27 -2.00
N VAL A 60 23.52 -14.36 -1.14
CA VAL A 60 23.69 -13.46 0.03
C VAL A 60 23.66 -11.98 -0.36
N VAL A 61 24.26 -11.61 -1.50
CA VAL A 61 24.25 -10.21 -1.98
C VAL A 61 22.85 -9.77 -2.40
N ARG A 62 22.09 -10.60 -3.13
CA ARG A 62 20.71 -10.27 -3.53
C ARG A 62 19.79 -10.18 -2.31
N PHE A 63 19.99 -11.06 -1.33
CA PHE A 63 19.32 -11.00 -0.03
C PHE A 63 19.64 -9.70 0.72
N ALA A 64 20.92 -9.33 0.82
CA ALA A 64 21.33 -8.09 1.49
C ALA A 64 20.75 -6.85 0.79
N VAL A 65 20.81 -6.77 -0.55
CA VAL A 65 20.23 -5.65 -1.32
C VAL A 65 18.72 -5.55 -1.08
N PHE A 66 18.00 -6.68 -1.07
CA PHE A 66 16.57 -6.71 -0.78
C PHE A 66 16.27 -6.10 0.60
N TRP A 67 16.98 -6.53 1.65
CA TRP A 67 16.77 -6.01 3.01
C TRP A 67 17.20 -4.57 3.17
N THR A 68 18.27 -4.13 2.53
CA THR A 68 18.67 -2.72 2.52
C THR A 68 17.60 -1.85 1.88
N PHE A 69 17.00 -2.28 0.77
CA PHE A 69 15.89 -1.57 0.15
C PHE A 69 14.66 -1.51 1.08
N GLN A 70 14.32 -2.61 1.75
CA GLN A 70 13.24 -2.63 2.76
C GLN A 70 13.54 -1.70 3.96
N ALA A 71 14.79 -1.63 4.42
CA ALA A 71 15.18 -0.74 5.52
C ALA A 71 15.09 0.73 5.11
N VAL A 72 15.60 1.09 3.93
CA VAL A 72 15.51 2.46 3.38
C VAL A 72 14.04 2.86 3.18
N TRP A 73 13.22 1.92 2.70
CA TRP A 73 11.78 2.11 2.58
C TRP A 73 11.13 2.47 3.91
N VAL A 74 11.29 1.60 4.92
CA VAL A 74 10.64 1.77 6.22
C VAL A 74 11.14 3.05 6.89
N TYR A 75 12.43 3.37 6.74
CA TYR A 75 13.00 4.61 7.23
C TYR A 75 12.37 5.84 6.56
N THR A 76 12.27 5.85 5.24
CA THR A 76 11.72 6.99 4.48
C THR A 76 10.25 7.23 4.82
N VAL A 77 9.46 6.15 4.90
CA VAL A 77 8.04 6.23 5.22
C VAL A 77 7.81 6.67 6.67
N SER A 78 8.70 6.31 7.60
CA SER A 78 8.59 6.70 9.02
C SER A 78 9.08 8.11 9.34
N LEU A 79 9.62 8.88 8.38
CA LEU A 79 10.13 10.24 8.62
C LEU A 79 9.17 11.17 9.39
N PRO A 80 7.87 11.29 9.04
CA PRO A 80 6.94 12.15 9.78
C PRO A 80 6.82 11.75 11.25
N VAL A 81 6.82 10.44 11.53
CA VAL A 81 6.73 9.86 12.87
C VAL A 81 8.00 10.14 13.67
N ILE A 82 9.17 9.98 13.03
CA ILE A 82 10.47 10.28 13.62
C ILE A 82 10.54 11.75 14.03
N PHE A 83 10.11 12.67 13.15
CA PHE A 83 10.14 14.10 13.45
C PHE A 83 9.14 14.52 14.52
N VAL A 84 7.97 13.89 14.62
CA VAL A 84 7.00 14.15 15.70
C VAL A 84 7.53 13.64 17.05
N ASN A 85 8.18 12.48 17.06
CA ASN A 85 8.73 11.86 18.27
C ASN A 85 10.14 12.36 18.67
N SER A 86 10.67 13.38 17.99
CA SER A 86 11.99 13.94 18.32
C SER A 86 12.00 14.62 19.70
N PRO A 87 13.01 14.38 20.56
CA PRO A 87 13.09 14.95 21.92
C PRO A 87 13.06 16.48 21.98
N ARG A 88 13.49 17.17 20.89
CA ARG A 88 13.44 18.64 20.79
C ARG A 88 12.03 19.21 20.87
N LYS A 89 11.01 18.36 20.67
CA LYS A 89 9.59 18.71 20.64
C LYS A 89 8.85 18.19 21.88
N ALA A 90 9.57 17.60 22.84
CA ALA A 90 9.03 17.09 24.11
C ALA A 90 8.93 18.17 25.20
N GLU A 91 9.35 19.41 24.93
CA GLU A 91 9.19 20.52 25.88
C GLU A 91 7.71 20.93 26.01
N PRO A 92 7.19 21.12 27.24
CA PRO A 92 5.80 21.47 27.51
C PRO A 92 5.57 22.97 27.26
N LEU A 93 5.68 23.39 26.00
CA LEU A 93 5.48 24.78 25.62
C LEU A 93 4.11 24.93 24.97
N THR A 94 3.13 25.28 25.81
CA THR A 94 1.91 26.06 25.52
C THR A 94 0.94 25.48 24.46
N ASP A 95 -0.33 25.40 24.86
CA ASP A 95 -1.48 24.81 24.17
C ASP A 95 -1.50 23.28 24.07
N ALA A 96 -1.98 22.66 25.16
CA ALA A 96 -2.45 21.28 25.24
C ALA A 96 -3.74 21.03 24.42
N THR A 97 -3.93 21.74 23.31
CA THR A 97 -5.09 21.59 22.44
C THR A 97 -4.68 20.89 21.15
N MET A 98 -5.31 19.74 20.88
CA MET A 98 -5.22 19.11 19.56
C MET A 98 -5.63 20.13 18.50
N THR A 99 -4.75 20.39 17.55
CA THR A 99 -5.00 21.34 16.48
C THR A 99 -6.02 20.75 15.51
N ARG A 100 -6.79 21.59 14.81
CA ARG A 100 -7.75 21.14 13.78
C ARG A 100 -7.11 20.22 12.73
N LEU A 101 -5.82 20.43 12.44
CA LEU A 101 -5.03 19.59 11.54
C LEU A 101 -4.70 18.20 12.13
N ASP A 102 -4.53 18.07 13.45
CA ASP A 102 -4.37 16.76 14.09
C ASP A 102 -5.66 15.94 13.94
N MET A 103 -6.82 16.57 14.13
CA MET A 103 -8.12 15.94 13.92
C MET A 103 -8.35 15.58 12.44
N ALA A 104 -8.06 16.50 11.51
CA ALA A 104 -8.18 16.23 10.08
C ALA A 104 -7.28 15.07 9.64
N GLY A 105 -6.00 15.06 10.06
CA GLY A 105 -5.07 13.99 9.74
C GLY A 105 -5.47 12.65 10.35
N THR A 106 -6.04 12.66 11.56
CA THR A 106 -6.58 11.45 12.21
C THR A 106 -7.79 10.91 11.44
N ILE A 107 -8.70 11.77 10.99
CA ILE A 107 -9.85 11.36 10.17
C ILE A 107 -9.38 10.75 8.85
N VAL A 108 -8.43 11.39 8.17
CA VAL A 108 -7.83 10.88 6.93
C VAL A 108 -7.16 9.52 7.18
N PHE A 109 -6.42 9.37 8.27
CA PHE A 109 -5.83 8.09 8.68
C PHE A 109 -6.89 7.01 8.89
N VAL A 110 -7.94 7.29 9.65
CA VAL A 110 -9.00 6.32 9.94
C VAL A 110 -9.73 5.90 8.67
N ILE A 111 -10.03 6.83 7.76
CA ILE A 111 -10.63 6.52 6.46
C ILE A 111 -9.72 5.59 5.65
N GLY A 112 -8.43 5.91 5.56
CA GLY A 112 -7.46 5.08 4.84
C GLY A 112 -7.34 3.68 5.44
N PHE A 113 -7.22 3.60 6.77
CA PHE A 113 -7.11 2.36 7.52
C PHE A 113 -8.35 1.47 7.36
N LEU A 114 -9.55 2.03 7.46
CA LEU A 114 -10.79 1.29 7.28
C LEU A 114 -10.95 0.82 5.82
N CYS A 115 -10.66 1.67 4.85
CA CYS A 115 -10.71 1.31 3.44
C CYS A 115 -9.78 0.12 3.14
N GLU A 116 -8.55 0.16 3.64
CA GLU A 116 -7.59 -0.93 3.48
C GLU A 116 -8.07 -2.22 4.17
N ALA A 117 -8.47 -2.13 5.44
CA ALA A 117 -8.92 -3.29 6.20
C ALA A 117 -10.16 -3.96 5.57
N MET A 118 -11.11 -3.16 5.09
CA MET A 118 -12.30 -3.66 4.40
C MET A 118 -11.96 -4.28 3.05
N ALA A 119 -11.09 -3.64 2.26
CA ALA A 119 -10.67 -4.16 0.97
C ALA A 119 -9.96 -5.51 1.10
N ASP A 120 -9.08 -5.66 2.08
CA ASP A 120 -8.39 -6.91 2.37
C ASP A 120 -9.34 -7.99 2.88
N ALA A 121 -10.29 -7.64 3.76
CA ALA A 121 -11.32 -8.57 4.24
C ALA A 121 -12.22 -9.07 3.11
N GLN A 122 -12.68 -8.17 2.23
CA GLN A 122 -13.47 -8.53 1.04
C GLN A 122 -12.69 -9.48 0.12
N LYS A 123 -11.42 -9.15 -0.15
CA LYS A 123 -10.53 -9.98 -0.98
C LYS A 123 -10.27 -11.34 -0.37
N TYR A 124 -10.20 -11.42 0.96
CA TYR A 124 -10.03 -12.68 1.67
C TYR A 124 -11.29 -13.56 1.60
N THR A 125 -12.47 -13.02 1.94
CA THR A 125 -13.74 -13.75 1.87
C THR A 125 -13.99 -14.31 0.49
N TYR A 126 -13.69 -13.51 -0.55
CA TYR A 126 -13.82 -13.94 -1.92
C TYR A 126 -12.97 -15.17 -2.27
N ARG A 127 -11.72 -15.21 -1.77
CA ARG A 127 -10.80 -16.34 -2.00
C ARG A 127 -11.25 -17.64 -1.35
N GLN A 128 -12.12 -17.60 -0.34
CA GLN A 128 -12.58 -18.79 0.35
C GLN A 128 -13.73 -19.52 -0.37
N ASN A 129 -14.47 -18.83 -1.25
CA ASN A 129 -15.59 -19.42 -1.98
C ASN A 129 -15.11 -20.22 -3.20
N THR A 130 -15.07 -21.56 -3.06
CA THR A 130 -14.64 -22.53 -4.09
C THR A 130 -15.51 -22.59 -5.35
N SER A 131 -16.70 -21.97 -5.34
CA SER A 131 -17.58 -21.85 -6.51
C SER A 131 -16.99 -20.99 -7.63
N ASN A 132 -16.04 -20.10 -7.32
CA ASN A 132 -15.59 -19.06 -8.24
C ASN A 132 -14.36 -19.47 -9.08
N ALA A 133 -13.88 -20.70 -8.97
CA ALA A 133 -12.58 -21.13 -9.50
C ALA A 133 -12.49 -21.39 -11.02
N ARG A 134 -13.55 -21.14 -11.80
CA ARG A 134 -13.68 -21.71 -13.17
C ARG A 134 -13.40 -20.80 -14.36
N HIS A 135 -12.87 -19.59 -14.14
CA HIS A 135 -12.61 -18.69 -15.26
C HIS A 135 -11.13 -18.32 -15.22
N TRP A 136 -10.33 -19.06 -16.00
CA TRP A 136 -8.95 -18.73 -16.36
C TRP A 136 -8.86 -18.71 -17.88
N CYS A 137 -8.03 -17.82 -18.42
CA CYS A 137 -7.61 -17.94 -19.80
C CYS A 137 -6.55 -19.04 -19.85
N ASP A 138 -6.75 -20.10 -20.64
CA ASP A 138 -5.78 -21.18 -20.85
C ASP A 138 -4.57 -20.71 -21.69
N VAL A 139 -4.01 -19.54 -21.37
CA VAL A 139 -2.78 -19.06 -21.98
C VAL A 139 -1.63 -19.69 -21.23
N VAL A 140 -0.91 -20.57 -21.92
CA VAL A 140 0.34 -21.18 -21.48
C VAL A 140 1.20 -20.13 -20.77
N SER A 141 1.59 -20.43 -19.54
CA SER A 141 2.56 -19.72 -18.71
C SER A 141 3.98 -19.78 -19.31
N ALA A 142 4.12 -19.47 -20.60
CA ALA A 142 5.38 -19.40 -21.31
C ALA A 142 5.93 -17.97 -21.22
N GLY A 143 6.92 -17.78 -20.35
CA GLY A 143 8.02 -16.87 -20.68
C GLY A 143 8.09 -15.50 -20.00
N VAL A 144 7.72 -15.35 -18.72
CA VAL A 144 8.11 -14.15 -17.94
C VAL A 144 8.87 -14.54 -16.68
N ALA A 145 10.00 -15.25 -16.86
CA ALA A 145 11.00 -15.46 -15.82
C ALA A 145 12.16 -14.47 -15.98
N THR A 146 11.92 -13.19 -15.70
CA THR A 146 13.00 -12.21 -15.45
C THR A 146 13.00 -11.85 -13.97
N GLY A 147 14.07 -12.29 -13.29
CA GLY A 147 14.18 -12.59 -11.85
C GLY A 147 14.13 -11.44 -10.84
N LEU A 148 13.44 -10.33 -11.12
CA LEU A 148 13.08 -9.32 -10.10
C LEU A 148 11.57 -9.09 -9.98
N GLY A 149 10.79 -9.31 -11.06
CA GLY A 149 9.32 -9.20 -11.02
C GLY A 149 8.62 -10.48 -10.56
N LEU A 150 9.28 -11.63 -10.71
CA LEU A 150 8.70 -12.95 -10.43
C LEU A 150 8.51 -13.20 -8.92
N ALA A 151 9.44 -12.70 -8.11
CA ALA A 151 9.42 -12.83 -6.66
C ALA A 151 8.35 -11.95 -5.97
N MET A 152 7.61 -11.12 -6.73
CA MET A 152 6.37 -10.51 -6.24
C MET A 152 5.12 -11.12 -6.89
N ALA A 153 5.21 -11.56 -8.15
CA ALA A 153 4.06 -11.93 -8.97
C ALA A 153 3.56 -13.39 -8.81
N ILE A 154 4.25 -14.28 -8.09
CA ILE A 154 3.82 -15.69 -8.00
C ILE A 154 3.68 -16.12 -6.54
N SER A 155 2.48 -15.91 -6.02
CA SER A 155 1.93 -16.58 -4.83
C SER A 155 0.42 -16.76 -5.02
N LEU A 156 0.02 -17.29 -6.18
CA LEU A 156 -1.38 -17.54 -6.51
C LEU A 156 -1.53 -19.00 -6.91
N ASP A 157 -1.73 -19.84 -5.90
CA ASP A 157 -2.41 -21.12 -6.03
C ASP A 157 -3.75 -20.89 -6.78
N GLY A 158 -3.97 -21.70 -7.81
CA GLY A 158 -4.87 -21.43 -8.93
C GLY A 158 -6.34 -21.73 -8.67
N ARG A 159 -7.02 -20.96 -7.81
CA ARG A 159 -8.46 -21.16 -7.51
C ARG A 159 -9.28 -19.90 -7.23
N ALA A 160 -9.16 -18.83 -8.03
CA ALA A 160 -10.09 -17.71 -7.93
C ALA A 160 -10.33 -17.09 -9.32
N GLY A 161 -11.55 -17.12 -9.81
CA GLY A 161 -11.99 -16.34 -10.97
C GLY A 161 -12.05 -14.86 -10.62
N HIS A 162 -11.80 -14.00 -11.59
CA HIS A 162 -11.57 -12.57 -11.36
C HIS A 162 -12.85 -11.75 -11.15
N SER A 163 -13.96 -12.14 -11.80
CA SER A 163 -15.11 -11.26 -12.04
C SER A 163 -16.02 -11.01 -10.83
N ALA A 164 -16.21 -11.96 -9.92
CA ALA A 164 -17.14 -11.77 -8.80
C ALA A 164 -16.55 -10.99 -7.60
N SER A 165 -15.22 -10.87 -7.47
CA SER A 165 -14.60 -10.00 -6.43
C SER A 165 -14.74 -8.52 -6.77
N GLU A 166 -15.00 -8.22 -8.03
CA GLU A 166 -14.92 -6.89 -8.63
C GLU A 166 -16.28 -6.17 -8.63
N GLU A 167 -17.37 -6.92 -8.41
CA GLU A 167 -18.73 -6.37 -8.38
C GLU A 167 -19.25 -6.06 -6.96
N GLU A 168 -18.54 -6.50 -5.91
CA GLU A 168 -18.94 -6.32 -4.51
C GLU A 168 -18.07 -5.31 -3.75
N GLY A 169 -18.70 -4.46 -2.95
CA GLY A 169 -18.01 -3.61 -1.97
C GLY A 169 -17.14 -2.51 -2.58
N LEU A 170 -15.91 -2.36 -2.06
CA LEU A 170 -14.99 -1.28 -2.43
C LEU A 170 -14.33 -1.50 -3.80
N TRP A 171 -14.17 -2.76 -4.20
CA TRP A 171 -13.56 -3.17 -5.46
C TRP A 171 -14.38 -2.74 -6.69
N LYS A 172 -15.69 -2.54 -6.52
CA LYS A 172 -16.55 -1.93 -7.56
C LYS A 172 -16.18 -0.49 -7.90
N TYR A 173 -15.65 0.26 -6.94
CA TYR A 173 -15.37 1.70 -7.09
C TYR A 173 -13.90 1.99 -7.43
N SER A 174 -13.00 1.08 -7.06
CA SER A 174 -11.57 1.19 -7.35
C SER A 174 -10.99 -0.20 -7.57
N ARG A 175 -10.07 -0.35 -8.54
CA ARG A 175 -9.38 -1.61 -8.80
C ARG A 175 -8.39 -1.97 -7.70
N HIS A 176 -7.87 -0.98 -6.97
CA HIS A 176 -6.91 -1.18 -5.88
C HIS A 176 -7.28 -0.33 -4.64
N PRO A 177 -8.44 -0.61 -4.00
CA PRO A 177 -8.92 0.18 -2.87
C PRO A 177 -8.03 0.03 -1.63
N ASN A 178 -7.35 -1.11 -1.49
CA ASN A 178 -6.34 -1.33 -0.46
C ASN A 178 -5.14 -0.38 -0.60
N TYR A 179 -4.63 -0.18 -1.82
CA TYR A 179 -3.55 0.77 -2.10
C TYR A 179 -3.98 2.22 -1.92
N PHE A 180 -5.24 2.55 -2.25
CA PHE A 180 -5.80 3.85 -1.92
C PHE A 180 -5.81 4.09 -0.40
N GLY A 181 -6.22 3.08 0.38
CA GLY A 181 -6.18 3.14 1.85
C GLY A 181 -4.78 3.38 2.41
N GLU A 182 -3.79 2.60 1.94
CA GLU A 182 -2.38 2.74 2.32
C GLU A 182 -1.82 4.13 1.98
N ILE A 183 -2.09 4.66 0.78
CA ILE A 183 -1.65 6.02 0.43
C ILE A 183 -2.32 7.05 1.35
N THR A 184 -3.64 6.95 1.51
CA THR A 184 -4.45 7.91 2.28
C THR A 184 -4.00 7.98 3.74
N LEU A 185 -3.72 6.83 4.37
CA LEU A 185 -3.32 6.82 5.78
C LEU A 185 -1.94 7.46 6.00
N TRP A 186 -0.99 7.32 5.07
CA TRP A 186 0.32 7.95 5.18
C TRP A 186 0.25 9.47 4.95
N TRP A 187 -0.62 9.92 4.04
CA TRP A 187 -0.96 11.35 3.93
C TRP A 187 -1.62 11.89 5.20
N GLY A 188 -2.46 11.10 5.87
CA GLY A 188 -3.03 11.44 7.17
C GLY A 188 -1.96 11.63 8.26
N ILE A 189 -1.02 10.71 8.39
CA ILE A 189 0.12 10.82 9.33
C ILE A 189 0.98 12.05 9.02
N PHE A 190 1.27 12.30 7.75
CA PHE A 190 2.01 13.49 7.34
C PHE A 190 1.25 14.78 7.70
N LEU A 191 -0.07 14.83 7.50
CA LEU A 191 -0.89 15.99 7.85
C LEU A 191 -0.81 16.30 9.35
N ILE A 192 -0.84 15.29 10.23
CA ILE A 192 -0.62 15.46 11.67
C ILE A 192 0.78 16.02 11.95
N ALA A 193 1.80 15.51 11.25
CA ALA A 193 3.18 15.94 11.43
C ALA A 193 3.39 17.42 11.05
N THR A 194 2.68 17.95 10.05
CA THR A 194 2.83 19.35 9.58
C THR A 194 2.74 20.40 10.70
N ASN A 195 1.97 20.13 11.77
CA ASN A 195 1.86 21.02 12.94
C ASN A 195 3.19 21.24 13.67
N VAL A 196 4.17 20.36 13.47
CA VAL A 196 5.43 20.36 14.22
C VAL A 196 6.64 20.50 13.31
N LEU A 197 6.49 20.41 11.98
CA LEU A 197 7.60 20.52 11.05
C LEU A 197 8.06 21.98 10.94
N LYS A 198 9.36 22.20 11.10
CA LYS A 198 9.99 23.52 10.91
C LYS A 198 11.23 23.41 10.00
N GLY A 199 11.41 24.38 9.11
CA GLY A 199 12.60 24.50 8.26
C GLY A 199 12.90 23.24 7.45
N ALA A 200 14.08 22.62 7.66
CA ALA A 200 14.51 21.43 6.93
C ALA A 200 13.68 20.17 7.21
N GLU A 201 12.89 20.13 8.30
CA GLU A 201 12.06 18.97 8.65
C GLU A 201 10.91 18.73 7.66
N TRP A 202 10.59 19.70 6.80
CA TRP A 202 9.65 19.52 5.69
C TRP A 202 10.05 18.42 4.71
N VAL A 203 11.30 17.95 4.76
CA VAL A 203 11.73 16.70 4.09
C VAL A 203 10.85 15.50 4.43
N ALA A 204 10.09 15.54 5.54
CA ALA A 204 9.08 14.55 5.89
C ALA A 204 8.02 14.32 4.80
N VAL A 205 7.78 15.30 3.91
CA VAL A 205 6.86 15.15 2.75
C VAL A 205 7.32 14.06 1.79
N LEU A 206 8.62 13.70 1.81
CA LEU A 206 9.13 12.57 1.04
C LEU A 206 8.47 11.26 1.45
N SER A 207 8.00 11.11 2.69
CA SER A 207 7.31 9.89 3.14
C SER A 207 6.06 9.59 2.30
N PRO A 208 5.00 10.42 2.31
CA PRO A 208 3.78 10.15 1.55
C PRO A 208 4.02 10.18 0.04
N LEU A 209 4.98 10.98 -0.46
CA LEU A 209 5.33 10.99 -1.88
C LEU A 209 6.02 9.69 -2.32
N PHE A 210 6.93 9.17 -1.50
CA PHE A 210 7.68 7.96 -1.79
C PHE A 210 6.78 6.72 -1.83
N ILE A 211 5.91 6.55 -0.81
CA ILE A 211 4.94 5.44 -0.81
C ILE A 211 3.98 5.53 -1.99
N THR A 212 3.46 6.73 -2.30
CA THR A 212 2.58 6.97 -3.45
C THR A 212 3.28 6.60 -4.77
N THR A 213 4.53 7.03 -4.95
CA THR A 213 5.30 6.79 -6.16
C THR A 213 5.56 5.30 -6.38
N ILE A 214 5.95 4.57 -5.34
CA ILE A 214 6.28 3.15 -5.52
C ILE A 214 5.02 2.31 -5.73
N ILE A 215 3.92 2.63 -5.05
CA ILE A 215 2.65 1.96 -5.29
C ILE A 215 2.17 2.22 -6.72
N LEU A 216 2.28 3.46 -7.22
CA LEU A 216 1.80 3.81 -8.55
C LEU A 216 2.70 3.32 -9.69
N PHE A 217 4.01 3.26 -9.51
CA PHE A 217 4.94 3.08 -10.65
C PHE A 217 5.87 1.86 -10.56
N LEU A 218 6.07 1.28 -9.36
CA LEU A 218 7.05 0.20 -9.19
C LEU A 218 6.39 -1.11 -8.76
N SER A 219 6.07 -1.26 -7.48
CA SER A 219 5.74 -2.58 -6.90
C SER A 219 4.26 -2.78 -6.58
N GLY A 220 3.44 -1.73 -6.66
CA GLY A 220 2.01 -1.81 -6.40
C GLY A 220 1.21 -2.13 -7.65
N VAL A 221 0.50 -1.12 -8.16
CA VAL A 221 -0.48 -1.22 -9.25
C VAL A 221 0.08 -1.86 -10.53
N PRO A 222 1.24 -1.46 -11.09
CA PRO A 222 1.71 -2.01 -12.37
C PRO A 222 1.93 -3.53 -12.33
N LEU A 223 2.49 -4.06 -11.24
CA LEU A 223 2.77 -5.50 -11.11
C LEU A 223 1.49 -6.31 -11.00
N LEU A 224 0.51 -5.81 -10.25
CA LEU A 224 -0.78 -6.50 -10.08
C LEU A 224 -1.60 -6.48 -11.37
N GLU A 225 -1.68 -5.32 -12.04
CA GLU A 225 -2.37 -5.16 -13.32
C GLU A 225 -1.75 -6.05 -14.40
N ASN A 226 -0.43 -6.12 -14.47
CA ASN A 226 0.25 -7.00 -15.42
C ASN A 226 -0.05 -8.49 -15.14
N SER A 227 -0.07 -8.90 -13.86
CA SER A 227 -0.42 -10.28 -13.52
C SER A 227 -1.88 -10.59 -13.85
N ALA A 228 -2.79 -9.65 -13.62
CA ALA A 228 -4.21 -9.78 -13.96
C ALA A 228 -4.42 -9.86 -15.49
N ASP A 229 -3.75 -9.01 -16.27
CA ASP A 229 -3.81 -9.02 -17.73
C ASP A 229 -3.36 -10.36 -18.33
N ILE A 230 -2.31 -10.97 -17.76
CA ILE A 230 -1.83 -12.28 -18.21
C ILE A 230 -2.83 -13.40 -17.88
N ARG A 231 -3.48 -13.32 -16.72
CA ARG A 231 -4.37 -14.40 -16.21
C ARG A 231 -5.79 -14.35 -16.80
N TYR A 232 -6.30 -13.14 -17.00
CA TYR A 232 -7.72 -12.89 -17.26
C TYR A 232 -7.95 -12.02 -18.51
N GLY A 233 -6.90 -11.67 -19.25
CA GLY A 233 -6.97 -10.76 -20.40
C GLY A 233 -7.95 -11.19 -21.50
N CYS A 234 -8.19 -12.49 -21.68
CA CYS A 234 -9.14 -13.03 -22.66
C CYS A 234 -10.61 -12.88 -22.23
N MET A 235 -10.89 -12.56 -20.97
CA MET A 235 -12.26 -12.50 -20.45
C MET A 235 -12.89 -11.14 -20.72
N GLU A 236 -14.04 -11.15 -21.40
CA GLU A 236 -14.78 -9.92 -21.67
C GLU A 236 -15.22 -9.22 -20.37
N GLU A 237 -15.56 -9.99 -19.33
CA GLU A 237 -15.94 -9.46 -18.00
C GLU A 237 -14.81 -8.65 -17.37
N TYR A 238 -13.58 -9.19 -17.35
CA TYR A 238 -12.41 -8.49 -16.83
C TYR A 238 -12.11 -7.22 -17.63
N GLN A 239 -12.14 -7.32 -18.96
CA GLN A 239 -11.90 -6.17 -19.83
C GLN A 239 -12.94 -5.07 -19.62
N ARG A 240 -14.21 -5.45 -19.40
CA ARG A 240 -15.29 -4.53 -19.08
C ARG A 240 -15.07 -3.84 -17.75
N TYR A 241 -14.72 -4.60 -16.70
CA TYR A 241 -14.39 -4.07 -15.39
C TYR A 241 -13.22 -3.09 -15.45
N LYS A 242 -12.10 -3.49 -16.07
CA LYS A 242 -10.90 -2.66 -16.24
C LYS A 242 -11.18 -1.34 -16.96
N ARG A 243 -12.09 -1.34 -17.94
CA ARG A 243 -12.52 -0.12 -18.66
C ARG A 243 -13.47 0.76 -17.85
N SER A 244 -14.18 0.21 -16.87
CA SER A 244 -15.21 0.92 -16.11
C SER A 244 -14.81 1.32 -14.70
N THR A 245 -13.67 0.84 -14.20
CA THR A 245 -13.27 1.03 -12.82
C THR A 245 -11.93 1.77 -12.73
N SER A 246 -11.92 2.84 -11.93
CA SER A 246 -10.73 3.63 -11.65
C SER A 246 -9.63 2.79 -10.98
N PRO A 247 -8.34 2.98 -11.30
CA PRO A 247 -7.26 2.17 -10.74
C PRO A 247 -7.06 2.43 -9.24
N LEU A 248 -7.13 3.69 -8.81
CA LEU A 248 -6.84 4.07 -7.42
C LEU A 248 -8.01 4.78 -6.74
N LEU A 249 -8.50 5.89 -7.31
CA LEU A 249 -9.55 6.68 -6.68
C LEU A 249 -10.89 5.94 -6.67
N PRO A 250 -11.59 5.84 -5.54
CA PRO A 250 -12.93 5.24 -5.49
C PRO A 250 -13.93 6.15 -6.21
N LEU A 251 -14.34 5.73 -7.41
CA LEU A 251 -15.27 6.46 -8.28
C LEU A 251 -16.39 5.53 -8.76
N PRO A 252 -17.63 6.03 -8.87
CA PRO A 252 -18.71 5.22 -9.42
C PRO A 252 -18.43 4.86 -10.88
N PRO A 253 -18.68 3.61 -11.32
CA PRO A 253 -18.32 3.16 -12.67
C PRO A 253 -18.94 3.98 -13.81
N GLY A 254 -20.15 4.54 -13.59
CA GLY A 254 -20.80 5.41 -14.57
C GLY A 254 -19.99 6.68 -14.83
N LEU A 255 -19.50 7.33 -13.77
CA LEU A 255 -18.71 8.55 -13.88
C LEU A 255 -17.36 8.29 -14.56
N TYR A 256 -16.67 7.22 -14.17
CA TYR A 256 -15.35 6.90 -14.73
C TYR A 256 -15.41 6.58 -16.22
N ARG A 257 -16.48 5.93 -16.71
CA ARG A 257 -16.65 5.65 -18.14
C ARG A 257 -16.68 6.91 -19.00
N GLU A 258 -17.31 7.98 -18.50
CA GLU A 258 -17.48 9.23 -19.23
C GLU A 258 -16.23 10.13 -19.25
N VAL A 259 -15.26 9.89 -18.36
CA VAL A 259 -14.04 10.70 -18.30
C VAL A 259 -13.19 10.49 -19.57
N PRO A 260 -12.78 11.57 -20.28
CA PRO A 260 -11.88 11.43 -21.44
C PRO A 260 -10.50 10.89 -21.05
N SER A 261 -9.82 10.19 -21.96
CA SER A 261 -8.57 9.48 -21.68
C SER A 261 -7.45 10.35 -21.09
N CYS A 262 -7.35 11.62 -21.51
CA CYS A 262 -6.38 12.56 -20.97
C CYS A 262 -6.62 12.85 -19.48
N PHE A 263 -7.89 12.99 -19.08
CA PHE A 263 -8.29 13.24 -17.70
C PHE A 263 -8.21 11.97 -16.83
N LYS A 264 -8.41 10.78 -17.42
CA LYS A 264 -8.20 9.51 -16.71
C LYS A 264 -6.76 9.37 -16.20
N CYS A 265 -5.78 9.70 -17.04
CA CYS A 265 -4.37 9.67 -16.64
C CYS A 265 -4.06 10.69 -15.54
N LEU A 266 -4.50 11.95 -15.70
CA LEU A 266 -4.15 13.04 -14.78
C LEU A 266 -4.89 12.97 -13.44
N ILE A 267 -6.19 12.66 -13.45
CA ILE A 267 -7.06 12.75 -12.26
C ILE A 267 -7.23 11.39 -11.61
N CYS A 268 -7.45 10.34 -12.41
CA CYS A 268 -7.75 9.00 -11.90
C CYS A 268 -6.50 8.11 -11.77
N PHE A 269 -5.31 8.65 -12.10
CA PHE A 269 -4.04 7.92 -12.12
C PHE A 269 -4.03 6.74 -13.10
N GLU A 270 -4.78 6.82 -14.21
CA GLU A 270 -4.78 5.79 -15.26
C GLU A 270 -3.53 5.91 -16.16
N PHE A 271 -2.42 5.33 -15.74
CA PHE A 271 -1.18 5.38 -16.52
C PHE A 271 -1.11 4.28 -17.59
N PRO A 272 -0.48 4.55 -18.77
CA PRO A 272 -0.31 3.55 -19.82
C PRO A 272 0.43 2.28 -19.38
N ILE A 273 1.28 2.39 -18.35
CA ILE A 273 2.02 1.26 -17.76
C ILE A 273 1.11 0.19 -17.15
N TYR A 274 -0.16 0.50 -16.89
CA TYR A 274 -1.14 -0.43 -16.32
C TYR A 274 -1.79 -1.36 -17.33
N THR A 275 -1.55 -1.15 -18.63
CA THR A 275 -2.12 -2.01 -19.68
C THR A 275 -1.00 -2.75 -20.39
N ASN A 276 -0.98 -4.08 -20.29
CA ASN A 276 -0.08 -4.89 -21.08
C ASN A 276 -0.75 -5.32 -22.40
N SER A 277 -0.60 -4.48 -23.43
CA SER A 277 -1.15 -4.75 -24.77
C SER A 277 -0.60 -6.02 -25.40
N LYS A 278 0.62 -6.44 -25.06
CA LYS A 278 1.20 -7.69 -25.57
C LYS A 278 0.50 -8.90 -24.98
N ALA A 279 0.25 -8.91 -23.67
CA ALA A 279 -0.50 -9.99 -23.00
C ALA A 279 -1.91 -10.15 -23.61
N ILE A 280 -2.60 -9.04 -23.90
CA ILE A 280 -3.94 -9.04 -24.50
C ILE A 280 -3.90 -9.54 -25.95
N ALA A 281 -2.91 -9.13 -26.74
CA ALA A 281 -2.78 -9.54 -28.15
C ALA A 281 -2.48 -11.04 -28.33
N THR A 282 -1.83 -11.68 -27.37
CA THR A 282 -1.58 -13.14 -27.40
C THR A 282 -2.79 -13.99 -26.99
N SER A 283 -3.89 -13.34 -26.58
CA SER A 283 -5.12 -14.01 -26.09
C SER A 283 -6.27 -13.99 -27.10
N ILE A 284 -6.05 -13.42 -28.29
CA ILE A 284 -6.95 -13.38 -29.45
C ILE A 284 -6.35 -14.29 -30.53
#